data_AF-A8YBQ5-F1
#
_entry.id   AF-A8YBQ5-F1
#
_cell.length_a   1.000
_cell.length_b   1.000
_cell.length_c   1.000
_cell.angle_alpha   90.00
_cell.angle_beta   90.00
_cell.angle_gamma   90.00
#
_symmetry.space_group_name_H-M   'P 1'
#
loop_
_entity.id
_entity.type
_entity.pdbx_description
1 polymer ?
#
loop_
_entity_poly.entity_id
_entity_poly.type
_entity_poly.pdbx_seq_one_letter_code
_entity_poly.pdbx_strand_id
1 'polypeptide(L)'
;MEFKSIKELREYLLRYNSNSFVEVGTSVCWQEWQNGGPRISRLGQVKKNSRRNYALRLILLASAGNPYGNQAITFQEFESLIDVLSNFANHTISDKTLLDTEAEYIFNDLHTWERENYKTVRNWKLLLSDIFTKELIRKNGGHLFLQRQALFQNSGFWTPLALVQLARVQRTMKVFEILNSIDLNTINFFESSTKLNHEFYFVQFMSSIGCFLKTRFRGVLDFKKSIDFDDELKSKGYTEENLRIFVRLNSRVFSSSDRDSFRNIVTERLNNTSEVYHPFFYNSFLDYPFIDLGQDKYCLPDACSLMESSWNITCKHLPSNKILDQAFEQYLANVLLPIIAPNCFEKIREVENPQSSHDKRADFLITLPNVYIIIECKNSLMSSDTSVYFDPKGLASLWGRIHGATEQISSTIEALKLKDKPVIPLILTFYDALLASNVFESIVKSTDYCDHLNLSMPPIVRSLHEFEDRIYDRSLENWAESMLPKQSNSSINPDNQGHNYRHLKDIIIDI
;
A
#
# COMPACT_ATOMS: atom_id res chain seq x y z
N MET A 1 19.94 9.98 -27.22
CA MET A 1 19.01 11.07 -26.85
C MET A 1 19.45 11.56 -25.48
N GLU A 2 19.51 12.87 -25.26
CA GLU A 2 19.97 13.45 -23.99
C GLU A 2 19.03 14.62 -23.61
N PHE A 3 18.72 14.73 -22.33
CA PHE A 3 17.87 15.79 -21.77
C PHE A 3 18.60 16.45 -20.61
N LYS A 4 18.48 17.77 -20.48
CA LYS A 4 19.11 18.56 -19.42
C LYS A 4 18.21 18.72 -18.19
N SER A 5 16.89 18.56 -18.35
CA SER A 5 15.90 18.65 -17.27
C SER A 5 14.70 17.72 -17.51
N ILE A 6 13.91 17.49 -16.47
CA ILE A 6 12.64 16.75 -16.59
C ILE A 6 11.62 17.56 -17.39
N LYS A 7 11.62 18.88 -17.27
CA LYS A 7 10.85 19.76 -18.16
C LYS A 7 11.14 19.50 -19.64
N GLU A 8 12.42 19.38 -20.03
CA GLU A 8 12.79 19.10 -21.42
C GLU A 8 12.29 17.73 -21.90
N LEU A 9 12.43 16.70 -21.04
CA LEU A 9 11.83 15.39 -21.31
C LEU A 9 10.32 15.50 -21.51
N ARG A 10 9.60 16.20 -20.62
CA ARG A 10 8.14 16.37 -20.73
C ARG A 10 7.75 17.05 -22.04
N GLU A 11 8.41 18.15 -22.40
CA GLU A 11 8.18 18.86 -23.66
C GLU A 11 8.43 17.96 -24.89
N TYR A 12 9.40 17.05 -24.81
CA TYR A 12 9.62 16.03 -25.83
C TYR A 12 8.46 15.04 -25.92
N LEU A 13 8.02 14.49 -24.78
CA LEU A 13 6.92 13.51 -24.72
C LEU A 13 5.60 14.10 -25.26
N LEU A 14 5.32 15.39 -24.97
CA LEU A 14 4.10 16.09 -25.40
C LEU A 14 3.92 16.22 -26.93
N ARG A 15 4.97 15.93 -27.72
CA ARG A 15 4.91 15.95 -29.19
C ARG A 15 4.15 14.76 -29.77
N TYR A 16 4.09 13.66 -29.04
CA TYR A 16 3.43 12.44 -29.51
C TYR A 16 2.01 12.32 -28.96
N ASN A 17 1.26 11.44 -29.60
CA ASN A 17 -0.03 10.95 -29.14
C ASN A 17 0.14 10.22 -27.80
N SER A 18 -0.51 10.72 -26.75
CA SER A 18 -0.43 10.09 -25.42
C SER A 18 -0.98 8.66 -25.38
N ASN A 19 -1.96 8.30 -26.22
CA ASN A 19 -2.45 6.92 -26.33
C ASN A 19 -1.35 5.96 -26.80
N SER A 20 -0.48 6.40 -27.71
CA SER A 20 0.60 5.55 -28.25
C SER A 20 1.66 5.24 -27.19
N PHE A 21 1.97 6.19 -26.31
CA PHE A 21 2.85 5.96 -25.17
C PHE A 21 2.31 4.90 -24.23
N VAL A 22 1.01 4.94 -23.96
CA VAL A 22 0.40 3.97 -23.06
C VAL A 22 0.33 2.58 -23.70
N GLU A 23 -0.08 2.48 -24.97
CA GLU A 23 -0.13 1.20 -25.68
C GLU A 23 1.24 0.50 -25.77
N VAL A 24 2.26 1.26 -26.18
CA VAL A 24 3.64 0.75 -26.28
C VAL A 24 4.20 0.45 -24.89
N GLY A 25 4.06 1.38 -23.94
CA GLY A 25 4.61 1.23 -22.61
C GLY A 25 3.99 0.08 -21.83
N THR A 26 2.67 -0.10 -21.91
CA THR A 26 1.99 -1.24 -21.28
C THR A 26 2.42 -2.56 -21.92
N SER A 27 2.66 -2.59 -23.23
CA SER A 27 3.24 -3.77 -23.90
C SER A 27 4.65 -4.09 -23.39
N VAL A 28 5.50 -3.09 -23.16
CA VAL A 28 6.84 -3.26 -22.56
C VAL A 28 6.74 -3.81 -21.14
N CYS A 29 5.92 -3.19 -20.29
CA CYS A 29 5.69 -3.63 -18.91
C CYS A 29 5.25 -5.11 -18.86
N TRP A 30 4.35 -5.49 -19.76
CA TRP A 30 3.86 -6.87 -19.87
C TRP A 30 4.94 -7.86 -20.35
N GLN A 31 5.76 -7.46 -21.33
CA GLN A 31 6.88 -8.28 -21.78
C GLN A 31 7.88 -8.52 -20.64
N GLU A 32 8.21 -7.50 -19.86
CA GLU A 32 9.10 -7.65 -18.70
C GLU A 32 8.50 -8.60 -17.64
N TRP A 33 7.19 -8.51 -17.38
CA TRP A 33 6.47 -9.41 -16.48
C TRP A 33 6.45 -10.86 -16.98
N GLN A 34 6.03 -11.12 -18.22
CA GLN A 34 5.96 -12.48 -18.78
C GLN A 34 7.33 -13.14 -18.90
N ASN A 35 8.33 -12.38 -19.36
CA ASN A 35 9.70 -12.86 -19.44
C ASN A 35 10.30 -13.05 -18.05
N GLY A 36 9.65 -12.56 -16.99
CA GLY A 36 10.02 -12.59 -15.58
C GLY A 36 9.93 -13.95 -14.88
N GLY A 37 9.47 -14.99 -15.57
CA GLY A 37 8.99 -16.28 -15.02
C GLY A 37 9.80 -16.93 -13.88
N PRO A 38 9.29 -18.03 -13.28
CA PRO A 38 9.74 -18.56 -11.98
C PRO A 38 11.22 -19.01 -11.89
N ARG A 39 11.97 -18.94 -12.99
CA ARG A 39 13.40 -19.31 -13.08
C ARG A 39 14.36 -18.12 -13.13
N ILE A 40 13.88 -16.88 -13.04
CA ILE A 40 14.77 -15.70 -12.98
C ILE A 40 15.36 -15.54 -11.59
N SER A 41 16.67 -15.26 -11.52
CA SER A 41 17.35 -14.94 -10.26
C SER A 41 16.77 -13.68 -9.61
N ARG A 42 16.84 -13.56 -8.28
CA ARG A 42 16.35 -12.35 -7.57
C ARG A 42 16.90 -11.05 -8.16
N LEU A 43 18.18 -11.04 -8.54
CA LEU A 43 18.81 -9.88 -9.18
C LEU A 43 18.23 -9.60 -10.59
N GLY A 44 17.94 -10.65 -11.35
CA GLY A 44 17.27 -10.52 -12.66
C GLY A 44 15.87 -9.93 -12.52
N GLN A 45 15.12 -10.35 -11.50
CA GLN A 45 13.79 -9.81 -11.19
C GLN A 45 13.85 -8.31 -10.87
N VAL A 46 14.75 -7.90 -9.97
CA VAL A 46 14.98 -6.50 -9.61
C VAL A 46 15.26 -5.62 -10.84
N LYS A 47 16.11 -6.10 -11.76
CA LYS A 47 16.44 -5.37 -12.99
C LYS A 47 15.23 -5.19 -13.93
N LYS A 48 14.46 -6.26 -14.16
CA LYS A 48 13.25 -6.20 -15.00
C LYS A 48 12.20 -5.26 -14.42
N ASN A 49 12.03 -5.28 -13.10
CA ASN A 49 11.11 -4.38 -12.42
C ASN A 49 11.56 -2.94 -12.48
N SER A 50 12.86 -2.68 -12.33
CA SER A 50 13.40 -1.34 -12.54
C SER A 50 13.05 -0.82 -13.94
N ARG A 51 13.22 -1.64 -14.99
CA ARG A 51 12.84 -1.28 -16.37
C ARG A 51 11.34 -1.01 -16.50
N ARG A 52 10.49 -1.91 -15.98
CA ARG A 52 9.03 -1.73 -15.91
C ARG A 52 8.66 -0.39 -15.25
N ASN A 53 9.31 -0.03 -14.15
CA ASN A 53 9.00 1.19 -13.41
C ASN A 53 9.35 2.46 -14.19
N TYR A 54 10.46 2.46 -14.92
CA TYR A 54 10.79 3.58 -15.81
C TYR A 54 9.83 3.68 -16.98
N ALA A 55 9.39 2.55 -17.55
CA ALA A 55 8.32 2.54 -18.56
C ALA A 55 7.03 3.18 -18.02
N LEU A 56 6.59 2.77 -16.82
CA LEU A 56 5.42 3.32 -16.16
C LEU A 56 5.53 4.85 -15.91
N ARG A 57 6.70 5.34 -15.52
CA ARG A 57 6.94 6.79 -15.35
C ARG A 57 6.80 7.55 -16.67
N LEU A 58 7.31 7.00 -17.77
CA LEU A 58 7.16 7.61 -19.10
C LEU A 58 5.70 7.65 -19.53
N ILE A 59 4.93 6.58 -19.27
CA ILE A 59 3.47 6.55 -19.51
C ILE A 59 2.79 7.68 -18.73
N LEU A 60 3.07 7.83 -17.43
CA LEU A 60 2.49 8.88 -16.59
C LEU A 60 2.82 10.28 -17.10
N LEU A 61 4.11 10.56 -17.36
CA LEU A 61 4.54 11.86 -17.86
C LEU A 61 3.91 12.20 -19.22
N ALA A 62 3.79 11.21 -20.11
CA ALA A 62 3.16 11.38 -21.41
C ALA A 62 1.63 11.50 -21.36
N SER A 63 0.98 10.94 -20.33
CA SER A 63 -0.49 10.94 -20.19
C SER A 63 -1.08 12.33 -20.01
N ALA A 64 -0.30 13.32 -19.54
CA ALA A 64 -0.70 14.72 -19.53
C ALA A 64 -0.85 15.32 -20.96
N GLY A 65 -0.26 14.69 -21.97
CA GLY A 65 -0.24 15.12 -23.38
C GLY A 65 -1.53 14.85 -24.16
N ASN A 66 -1.54 15.28 -25.43
CA ASN A 66 -2.73 15.23 -26.29
C ASN A 66 -2.97 13.79 -26.84
N PRO A 67 -4.13 13.16 -26.56
CA PRO A 67 -4.47 11.82 -27.08
C PRO A 67 -4.81 11.82 -28.58
N TYR A 68 -4.97 12.99 -29.18
CA TYR A 68 -5.27 13.19 -30.61
C TYR A 68 -4.05 13.71 -31.39
N GLY A 69 -2.84 13.60 -30.82
CA GLY A 69 -1.60 13.93 -31.54
C GLY A 69 -1.44 13.06 -32.80
N ASN A 70 -0.88 13.65 -33.86
CA ASN A 70 -0.70 12.97 -35.14
C ASN A 70 0.52 12.03 -35.18
N GLN A 71 1.48 12.21 -34.28
CA GLN A 71 2.70 11.41 -34.22
C GLN A 71 2.57 10.31 -33.16
N ALA A 72 2.71 9.04 -33.55
CA ALA A 72 2.74 7.92 -32.61
C ALA A 72 4.18 7.56 -32.23
N ILE A 73 4.44 7.21 -30.96
CA ILE A 73 5.75 6.73 -30.55
C ILE A 73 5.98 5.29 -30.99
N THR A 74 7.19 4.99 -31.46
CA THR A 74 7.57 3.61 -31.80
C THR A 74 8.06 2.83 -30.57
N PHE A 75 8.02 1.50 -30.64
CA PHE A 75 8.55 0.63 -29.58
C PHE A 75 10.04 0.91 -29.29
N GLN A 76 10.85 1.10 -30.33
CA GLN A 76 12.29 1.35 -30.20
C GLN A 76 12.60 2.71 -29.56
N GLU A 77 11.87 3.76 -29.94
CA GLU A 77 12.00 5.08 -29.30
C GLU A 77 11.60 5.02 -27.82
N PHE A 78 10.51 4.31 -27.50
CA PHE A 78 10.07 4.14 -26.12
C PHE A 78 11.10 3.40 -25.26
N GLU A 79 11.65 2.29 -25.76
CA GLU A 79 12.74 1.56 -25.09
C GLU A 79 13.97 2.46 -24.87
N SER A 80 14.34 3.27 -25.87
CA SER A 80 15.43 4.24 -25.73
C SER A 80 15.14 5.28 -24.65
N LEU A 81 13.89 5.75 -24.50
CA LEU A 81 13.51 6.69 -23.46
C LEU A 81 13.63 6.08 -22.06
N ILE A 82 13.37 4.78 -21.90
CA ILE A 82 13.58 4.09 -20.62
C ILE A 82 15.06 4.16 -20.23
N ASP A 83 15.95 3.85 -21.17
CA ASP A 83 17.40 3.87 -20.93
C ASP A 83 17.91 5.28 -20.64
N VAL A 84 17.37 6.30 -21.32
CA VAL A 84 17.70 7.71 -21.07
C VAL A 84 17.23 8.13 -19.68
N LEU A 85 15.98 7.84 -19.34
CA LEU A 85 15.43 8.19 -18.03
C LEU A 85 16.22 7.48 -16.92
N SER A 86 16.52 6.19 -17.07
CA SER A 86 17.31 5.40 -16.11
C SER A 86 18.71 5.97 -15.84
N ASN A 87 19.33 6.64 -16.81
CA ASN A 87 20.70 7.16 -16.71
C ASN A 87 20.79 8.68 -16.49
N PHE A 88 19.67 9.34 -16.18
CA PHE A 88 19.64 10.80 -16.07
C PHE A 88 20.43 11.28 -14.82
N ALA A 89 21.46 12.11 -14.97
CA ALA A 89 22.42 12.33 -13.86
C ALA A 89 21.80 12.93 -12.58
N ASN A 90 20.81 13.82 -12.71
CA ASN A 90 20.24 14.60 -11.59
C ASN A 90 18.92 14.02 -11.04
N HIS A 91 18.60 12.76 -11.34
CA HIS A 91 17.38 12.10 -10.84
C HIS A 91 17.69 10.84 -10.00
N THR A 92 18.92 10.66 -9.54
CA THR A 92 19.32 9.43 -8.83
C THR A 92 19.84 9.71 -7.43
N ILE A 93 19.98 8.65 -6.61
CA ILE A 93 20.56 8.72 -5.26
C ILE A 93 21.96 9.34 -5.17
N SER A 94 22.66 9.50 -6.30
CA SER A 94 23.97 10.15 -6.32
C SER A 94 23.89 11.67 -6.28
N ASP A 95 22.71 12.25 -6.54
CA ASP A 95 22.49 13.70 -6.44
C ASP A 95 22.38 14.12 -4.97
N LYS A 96 23.48 14.69 -4.46
CA LYS A 96 23.54 15.16 -3.06
C LYS A 96 22.59 16.32 -2.79
N THR A 97 22.44 17.23 -3.74
CA THR A 97 21.61 18.43 -3.62
C THR A 97 20.13 18.06 -3.49
N LEU A 98 19.70 17.03 -4.24
CA LEU A 98 18.36 16.48 -4.12
C LEU A 98 18.11 15.93 -2.71
N LEU A 99 19.01 15.10 -2.18
CA LEU A 99 18.86 14.52 -0.85
C LEU A 99 18.87 15.59 0.26
N ASP A 100 19.66 16.65 0.10
CA ASP A 100 19.68 17.79 1.04
C ASP A 100 18.34 18.55 1.02
N THR A 101 17.84 18.84 -0.18
CA THR A 101 16.54 19.52 -0.40
C THR A 101 15.38 18.68 0.16
N GLU A 102 15.42 17.37 -0.05
CA GLU A 102 14.41 16.44 0.45
C GLU A 102 14.38 16.40 1.97
N ALA A 103 15.54 16.32 2.63
CA ALA A 103 15.61 16.35 4.08
C ALA A 103 15.06 17.64 4.67
N GLU A 104 15.33 18.78 4.02
CA GLU A 104 14.77 20.07 4.43
C GLU A 104 13.24 20.12 4.29
N TYR A 105 12.69 19.65 3.17
CA TYR A 105 11.23 19.63 2.99
C TYR A 105 10.55 18.70 4.00
N ILE A 106 11.06 17.49 4.23
CA ILE A 106 10.48 16.54 5.20
C ILE A 106 10.47 17.16 6.60
N PHE A 107 11.57 17.77 7.01
CA PHE A 107 11.67 18.44 8.32
C PHE A 107 10.66 19.57 8.48
N ASN A 108 10.52 20.43 7.47
CA ASN A 108 9.57 21.55 7.50
C ASN A 108 8.11 21.06 7.45
N ASP A 109 7.84 19.98 6.72
CA ASP A 109 6.51 19.38 6.65
C ASP A 109 6.13 18.65 7.94
N LEU A 110 7.09 18.07 8.68
CA LEU A 110 6.86 17.55 10.02
C LEU A 110 6.37 18.65 10.97
N HIS A 111 7.06 19.80 11.01
CA HIS A 111 6.64 20.94 11.82
C HIS A 111 5.26 21.46 11.42
N THR A 112 5.00 21.52 10.11
CA THR A 112 3.70 21.95 9.59
C THR A 112 2.61 20.98 10.00
N TRP A 113 2.83 19.68 9.85
CA TRP A 113 1.90 18.64 10.23
C TRP A 113 1.61 18.67 11.73
N GLU A 114 2.62 18.86 12.58
CA GLU A 114 2.45 18.96 14.04
C GLU A 114 1.62 20.18 14.43
N ARG A 115 1.85 21.33 13.78
CA ARG A 115 1.05 22.54 13.97
C ARG A 115 -0.39 22.36 13.52
N GLU A 116 -0.62 21.70 12.38
CA GLU A 116 -1.96 21.39 11.87
C GLU A 116 -2.71 20.41 12.80
N ASN A 117 -1.97 19.52 13.47
CA ASN A 117 -2.50 18.51 14.39
C ASN A 117 -2.32 18.89 15.87
N TYR A 118 -2.19 20.18 16.19
CA TYR A 118 -1.79 20.66 17.52
C TYR A 118 -2.63 20.10 18.68
N LYS A 119 -3.93 19.85 18.47
CA LYS A 119 -4.82 19.28 19.51
C LYS A 119 -4.38 17.88 19.93
N THR A 120 -3.93 17.09 18.96
CA THR A 120 -3.41 15.73 19.20
C THR A 120 -1.99 15.80 19.75
N VAL A 121 -1.17 16.66 19.16
CA VAL A 121 0.28 16.79 19.41
C VAL A 121 0.58 17.36 20.79
N ARG A 122 -0.23 18.29 21.31
CA ARG A 122 -0.08 18.80 22.70
C ARG A 122 -0.26 17.71 23.76
N ASN A 123 -0.85 16.58 23.38
CA ASN A 123 -1.04 15.41 24.22
C ASN A 123 -0.03 14.31 23.87
N TRP A 124 1.12 14.65 23.29
CA TRP A 124 2.24 13.73 23.11
C TRP A 124 3.29 14.01 24.17
N LYS A 125 4.02 12.97 24.57
CA LYS A 125 5.16 13.11 25.48
C LYS A 125 6.35 13.73 24.76
N LEU A 126 6.43 13.54 23.45
CA LEU A 126 7.53 13.98 22.61
C LEU A 126 7.02 14.54 21.29
N LEU A 127 7.63 15.60 20.76
CA LEU A 127 7.40 16.01 19.37
C LEU A 127 8.33 15.22 18.47
N LEU A 128 7.83 14.79 17.31
CA LEU A 128 8.65 14.02 16.39
C LEU A 128 9.75 14.91 15.77
N SER A 129 9.44 16.18 15.52
CA SER A 129 10.39 17.17 15.01
C SER A 129 11.58 17.46 15.93
N ASP A 130 11.44 17.22 17.24
CA ASP A 130 12.54 17.35 18.21
C ASP A 130 13.58 16.23 18.06
N ILE A 131 13.15 15.06 17.56
CA ILE A 131 14.03 13.90 17.33
C ILE A 131 14.48 13.79 15.87
N PHE A 132 13.57 14.01 14.92
CA PHE A 132 13.81 13.80 13.49
C PHE A 132 14.44 15.04 12.86
N THR A 133 15.69 15.32 13.23
CA THR A 133 16.44 16.47 12.71
C THR A 133 16.72 16.34 11.21
N LYS A 134 16.96 17.48 10.53
CA LYS A 134 17.38 17.50 9.11
C LYS A 134 18.56 16.58 8.84
N GLU A 135 19.54 16.54 9.74
CA GLU A 135 20.74 15.70 9.59
C GLU A 135 20.40 14.19 9.64
N LEU A 136 19.54 13.77 10.58
CA LEU A 136 19.13 12.38 10.71
C LEU A 136 18.27 11.92 9.53
N ILE A 137 17.35 12.78 9.08
CA ILE A 137 16.57 12.53 7.86
C ILE A 137 17.53 12.40 6.67
N ARG A 138 18.49 13.32 6.53
CA ARG A 138 19.47 13.33 5.43
C ARG A 138 20.35 12.09 5.41
N LYS A 139 20.80 11.63 6.57
CA LYS A 139 21.59 10.39 6.75
C LYS A 139 20.83 9.16 6.26
N ASN A 140 19.50 9.15 6.43
CA ASN A 140 18.63 8.05 6.02
C ASN A 140 17.97 8.26 4.64
N GLY A 141 18.11 9.44 4.01
CA GLY A 141 17.45 9.79 2.75
C GLY A 141 17.78 8.85 1.58
N GLY A 142 19.00 8.32 1.50
CA GLY A 142 19.36 7.32 0.49
C GLY A 142 18.56 6.02 0.61
N HIS A 143 18.23 5.59 1.84
CA HIS A 143 17.36 4.43 2.08
C HIS A 143 15.92 4.76 1.70
N LEU A 144 15.43 5.94 2.07
CA LEU A 144 14.10 6.40 1.66
C LEU A 144 13.95 6.38 0.14
N PHE A 145 14.96 6.87 -0.58
CA PHE A 145 14.96 6.87 -2.03
C PHE A 145 15.00 5.45 -2.62
N LEU A 146 15.91 4.60 -2.16
CA LEU A 146 15.98 3.20 -2.60
C LEU A 146 14.69 2.45 -2.30
N GLN A 147 14.09 2.70 -1.15
CA GLN A 147 12.84 2.08 -0.74
C GLN A 147 11.66 2.62 -1.56
N ARG A 148 11.64 3.91 -1.90
CA ARG A 148 10.70 4.46 -2.87
C ARG A 148 10.88 3.76 -4.20
N GLN A 149 12.09 3.64 -4.74
CA GLN A 149 12.34 2.89 -5.97
C GLN A 149 11.93 1.41 -5.89
N ALA A 150 12.19 0.74 -4.75
CA ALA A 150 11.89 -0.66 -4.52
C ALA A 150 10.40 -0.92 -4.24
N LEU A 151 9.65 0.03 -3.67
CA LEU A 151 8.19 -0.05 -3.53
C LEU A 151 7.52 -0.23 -4.90
N PHE A 152 8.01 0.47 -5.93
CA PHE A 152 7.57 0.22 -7.31
C PHE A 152 8.03 -1.15 -7.83
N GLN A 153 9.17 -1.67 -7.36
CA GLN A 153 9.63 -3.01 -7.74
C GLN A 153 8.85 -4.12 -7.02
N ASN A 154 8.23 -3.82 -5.87
CA ASN A 154 7.55 -4.76 -4.97
C ASN A 154 6.02 -4.70 -5.05
N SER A 155 5.41 -3.72 -5.72
CA SER A 155 3.97 -3.73 -6.02
C SER A 155 3.54 -4.91 -6.93
N GLY A 156 4.51 -5.69 -7.43
CA GLY A 156 4.29 -7.02 -8.02
C GLY A 156 5.23 -8.11 -7.48
N PHE A 157 5.98 -7.84 -6.40
CA PHE A 157 6.99 -8.76 -5.87
C PHE A 157 6.88 -8.90 -4.37
N TRP A 158 5.94 -9.75 -3.96
CA TRP A 158 6.25 -10.82 -3.01
C TRP A 158 5.65 -12.12 -3.54
N THR A 159 6.52 -13.11 -3.66
CA THR A 159 6.32 -14.56 -3.76
C THR A 159 5.03 -15.08 -4.42
N PRO A 160 5.12 -15.91 -5.48
CA PRO A 160 3.97 -16.54 -6.09
C PRO A 160 3.43 -17.63 -5.16
N LEU A 161 2.53 -17.26 -4.27
CA LEU A 161 1.49 -18.16 -3.84
C LEU A 161 0.20 -17.42 -4.14
N ALA A 162 -0.50 -17.85 -5.19
CA ALA A 162 -1.88 -17.44 -5.44
C ALA A 162 -2.72 -17.53 -4.14
N LEU A 163 -2.36 -18.44 -3.22
CA LEU A 163 -2.90 -18.55 -1.86
C LEU A 163 -2.76 -17.27 -1.02
N VAL A 164 -1.62 -16.58 -1.06
CA VAL A 164 -1.37 -15.38 -0.25
C VAL A 164 -2.25 -14.23 -0.72
N GLN A 165 -2.38 -14.05 -2.02
CA GLN A 165 -3.17 -12.97 -2.60
C GLN A 165 -4.68 -13.28 -2.54
N LEU A 166 -5.07 -14.54 -2.72
CA LEU A 166 -6.43 -15.02 -2.45
C LEU A 166 -6.83 -14.78 -0.99
N ALA A 167 -5.94 -15.08 -0.05
CA ALA A 167 -6.15 -14.84 1.37
C ALA A 167 -6.46 -13.36 1.67
N ARG A 168 -5.91 -12.42 0.92
CA ARG A 168 -6.26 -10.99 1.09
C ARG A 168 -7.72 -10.71 0.70
N VAL A 169 -8.17 -11.16 -0.47
CA VAL A 169 -9.57 -10.95 -0.88
C VAL A 169 -10.53 -11.66 0.08
N GLN A 170 -10.23 -12.91 0.46
CA GLN A 170 -11.00 -13.66 1.45
C GLN A 170 -11.06 -12.94 2.80
N ARG A 171 -9.94 -12.35 3.25
CA ARG A 171 -9.91 -11.55 4.48
C ARG A 171 -10.78 -10.30 4.38
N THR A 172 -10.74 -9.60 3.24
CA THR A 172 -11.61 -8.44 3.00
C THR A 172 -13.09 -8.84 3.05
N MET A 173 -13.46 -9.99 2.48
CA MET A 173 -14.82 -10.53 2.60
C MET A 173 -15.19 -10.86 4.06
N LYS A 174 -14.29 -11.48 4.81
CA LYS A 174 -14.52 -11.77 6.24
C LYS A 174 -14.77 -10.51 7.05
N VAL A 175 -14.04 -9.43 6.78
CA VAL A 175 -14.29 -8.13 7.41
C VAL A 175 -15.62 -7.55 6.95
N PHE A 176 -16.05 -7.77 5.71
CA PHE A 176 -17.37 -7.37 5.23
C PHE A 176 -18.51 -8.06 5.98
N GLU A 177 -18.37 -9.36 6.29
CA GLU A 177 -19.31 -10.08 7.16
C GLU A 177 -19.37 -9.45 8.57
N ILE A 178 -18.21 -9.10 9.13
CA ILE A 178 -18.11 -8.43 10.43
C ILE A 178 -18.76 -7.05 10.38
N LEU A 179 -18.51 -6.26 9.33
CA LEU A 179 -19.11 -4.95 9.13
C LEU A 179 -20.64 -5.02 9.15
N ASN A 180 -21.22 -6.04 8.51
CA ASN A 180 -22.66 -6.26 8.53
C ASN A 180 -23.21 -6.51 9.95
N SER A 181 -22.43 -7.18 10.79
CA SER A 181 -22.79 -7.44 12.19
C SER A 181 -22.71 -6.20 13.08
N ILE A 182 -21.86 -5.22 12.70
CA ILE A 182 -21.69 -3.95 13.42
C ILE A 182 -22.79 -2.97 13.03
N ASP A 183 -23.05 -2.82 11.74
CA ASP A 183 -24.07 -1.92 11.19
C ASP A 183 -24.66 -2.48 9.89
N LEU A 184 -25.90 -2.96 9.96
CA LEU A 184 -26.64 -3.49 8.81
C LEU A 184 -26.80 -2.47 7.67
N ASN A 185 -26.73 -1.16 7.96
CA ASN A 185 -26.80 -0.14 6.91
C ASN A 185 -25.53 -0.06 6.07
N THR A 186 -24.40 -0.58 6.57
CA THR A 186 -23.12 -0.53 5.88
C THR A 186 -23.14 -1.36 4.59
N ILE A 187 -23.72 -2.57 4.61
CA ILE A 187 -23.91 -3.37 3.38
C ILE A 187 -24.86 -2.66 2.42
N ASN A 188 -26.02 -2.20 2.92
CA ASN A 188 -26.99 -1.50 2.07
C ASN A 188 -26.37 -0.27 1.39
N PHE A 189 -25.53 0.48 2.12
CA PHE A 189 -24.81 1.62 1.59
C PHE A 189 -23.79 1.21 0.53
N PHE A 190 -23.02 0.15 0.78
CA PHE A 190 -22.06 -0.39 -0.18
C PHE A 190 -22.76 -0.86 -1.47
N GLU A 191 -23.82 -1.65 -1.35
CA GLU A 191 -24.56 -2.16 -2.51
C GLU A 191 -25.26 -1.04 -3.28
N SER A 192 -25.79 -0.04 -2.59
CA SER A 192 -26.35 1.16 -3.23
C SER A 192 -25.28 1.98 -3.95
N SER A 193 -24.09 2.10 -3.35
CA SER A 193 -22.97 2.86 -3.90
C SER A 193 -22.32 2.18 -5.11
N THR A 194 -22.20 0.86 -5.07
CA THR A 194 -21.61 0.06 -6.14
C THR A 194 -22.63 -0.33 -7.19
N LYS A 195 -23.94 -0.31 -6.88
CA LYS A 195 -25.01 -0.89 -7.71
C LYS A 195 -24.81 -2.39 -7.96
N LEU A 196 -23.99 -3.05 -7.15
CA LEU A 196 -23.71 -4.48 -7.20
C LEU A 196 -24.01 -5.05 -5.82
N ASN A 197 -24.63 -6.24 -5.79
CA ASN A 197 -24.64 -7.02 -4.56
C ASN A 197 -23.20 -7.35 -4.16
N HIS A 198 -22.91 -7.34 -2.86
CA HIS A 198 -21.53 -7.48 -2.38
C HIS A 198 -20.90 -8.84 -2.70
N GLU A 199 -21.65 -9.94 -2.64
CA GLU A 199 -21.16 -11.27 -3.04
C GLU A 199 -20.75 -11.22 -4.52
N PHE A 200 -21.65 -10.70 -5.37
CA PHE A 200 -21.39 -10.56 -6.80
C PHE A 200 -20.19 -9.65 -7.09
N TYR A 201 -20.04 -8.54 -6.36
CA TYR A 201 -18.88 -7.65 -6.48
C TYR A 201 -17.56 -8.42 -6.23
N PHE A 202 -17.49 -9.22 -5.16
CA PHE A 202 -16.28 -9.99 -4.85
C PHE A 202 -16.03 -11.13 -5.84
N VAL A 203 -17.07 -11.75 -6.41
CA VAL A 203 -16.83 -12.74 -7.48
C VAL A 203 -16.35 -12.09 -8.78
N GLN A 204 -16.87 -10.93 -9.18
CA GLN A 204 -16.34 -10.18 -10.33
C GLN A 204 -14.89 -9.77 -10.11
N PHE A 205 -14.55 -9.40 -8.87
CA PHE A 205 -13.19 -9.11 -8.46
C PHE A 205 -12.26 -10.31 -8.66
N MET A 206 -12.64 -11.47 -8.14
CA MET A 206 -11.90 -12.73 -8.28
C MET A 206 -11.82 -13.22 -9.74
N SER A 207 -12.91 -13.07 -10.50
CA SER A 207 -12.96 -13.41 -11.92
C SER A 207 -11.99 -12.56 -12.74
N SER A 208 -11.94 -11.26 -12.45
CA SER A 208 -11.00 -10.33 -13.11
C SER A 208 -9.54 -10.74 -12.87
N ILE A 209 -9.20 -11.11 -11.63
CA ILE A 209 -7.89 -11.67 -11.27
C ILE A 209 -7.61 -12.94 -12.09
N GLY A 210 -8.58 -13.87 -12.16
CA GLY A 210 -8.46 -15.10 -12.94
C GLY A 210 -8.24 -14.86 -14.43
N CYS A 211 -8.92 -13.89 -15.03
CA CYS A 211 -8.72 -13.49 -16.43
C CYS A 211 -7.30 -12.93 -16.67
N PHE A 212 -6.78 -12.09 -15.77
CA PHE A 212 -5.41 -11.57 -15.89
C PHE A 212 -4.35 -12.69 -15.84
N LEU A 213 -4.58 -13.72 -15.03
CA LEU A 213 -3.65 -14.86 -14.92
C LEU A 213 -3.71 -15.78 -16.15
N LYS A 214 -4.86 -15.89 -16.82
CA LYS A 214 -5.08 -16.80 -17.96
C LYS A 214 -4.74 -16.20 -19.32
N THR A 215 -4.64 -14.88 -19.46
CA THR A 215 -4.64 -14.23 -20.78
C THR A 215 -3.25 -14.01 -21.38
N ARG A 216 -3.14 -14.26 -22.71
CA ARG A 216 -2.00 -13.87 -23.55
C ARG A 216 -2.09 -12.40 -24.04
N PHE A 217 -3.06 -11.63 -23.57
CA PHE A 217 -3.32 -10.28 -24.06
C PHE A 217 -2.24 -9.31 -23.56
N ARG A 218 -1.67 -8.52 -24.49
CA ARG A 218 -0.53 -7.61 -24.27
C ARG A 218 -0.95 -6.35 -23.49
N GLY A 219 -1.42 -6.54 -22.26
CA GLY A 219 -1.84 -5.45 -21.38
C GLY A 219 -3.01 -4.60 -21.92
N VAL A 220 -3.90 -5.21 -22.70
CA VAL A 220 -5.24 -4.65 -22.99
C VAL A 220 -6.23 -5.78 -22.76
N LEU A 221 -7.16 -5.61 -21.82
CA LEU A 221 -8.17 -6.60 -21.53
C LEU A 221 -9.46 -6.24 -22.28
N ASP A 222 -9.73 -6.97 -23.36
CA ASP A 222 -10.92 -6.80 -24.18
C ASP A 222 -12.02 -7.74 -23.69
N PHE A 223 -12.90 -7.24 -22.83
CA PHE A 223 -14.01 -8.02 -22.29
C PHE A 223 -15.00 -8.50 -23.36
N LYS A 224 -15.00 -7.92 -24.57
CA LYS A 224 -15.85 -8.40 -25.67
C LYS A 224 -15.39 -9.75 -26.22
N LYS A 225 -14.12 -10.11 -26.01
CA LYS A 225 -13.53 -11.36 -26.53
C LYS A 225 -13.46 -12.47 -25.49
N SER A 226 -13.52 -12.13 -24.20
CA SER A 226 -13.09 -13.04 -23.14
C SER A 226 -14.20 -13.81 -22.45
N ILE A 227 -15.48 -13.45 -22.56
CA ILE A 227 -16.52 -14.15 -21.78
C ILE A 227 -17.86 -14.23 -22.52
N ASP A 228 -18.17 -15.41 -23.06
CA ASP A 228 -19.56 -15.80 -23.33
C ASP A 228 -20.06 -16.48 -22.06
N PHE A 229 -20.82 -15.75 -21.25
CA PHE A 229 -21.42 -16.30 -20.02
C PHE A 229 -22.56 -17.24 -20.42
N ASP A 230 -22.54 -18.46 -19.90
CA ASP A 230 -23.70 -19.35 -20.04
C ASP A 230 -24.93 -18.77 -19.32
N ASP A 231 -26.10 -19.36 -19.59
CA ASP A 231 -27.37 -18.86 -19.05
C ASP A 231 -27.45 -19.01 -17.52
N GLU A 232 -26.73 -19.96 -16.93
CA GLU A 232 -26.67 -20.12 -15.47
C GLU A 232 -25.93 -18.95 -14.84
N LEU A 233 -24.77 -18.57 -15.37
CA LEU A 233 -24.00 -17.41 -14.92
C LEU A 233 -24.76 -16.11 -15.18
N LYS A 234 -25.41 -15.94 -16.34
CA LYS A 234 -26.26 -14.77 -16.61
C LYS A 234 -27.38 -14.63 -15.57
N SER A 235 -28.01 -15.74 -15.17
CA SER A 235 -29.06 -15.75 -14.14
C SER A 235 -28.55 -15.33 -12.75
N LYS A 236 -27.26 -15.53 -12.46
CA LYS A 236 -26.56 -15.09 -11.24
C LYS A 236 -26.02 -13.65 -11.35
N GLY A 237 -26.38 -12.91 -12.40
CA GLY A 237 -25.99 -11.51 -12.60
C GLY A 237 -24.72 -11.30 -13.42
N TYR A 238 -24.13 -12.34 -14.01
CA TYR A 238 -22.91 -12.20 -14.83
C TYR A 238 -23.27 -11.70 -16.24
N THR A 239 -23.42 -10.38 -16.35
CA THR A 239 -23.79 -9.69 -17.59
C THR A 239 -22.71 -8.69 -18.01
N GLU A 240 -22.69 -8.32 -19.29
CA GLU A 240 -21.81 -7.25 -19.79
C GLU A 240 -22.05 -5.92 -19.06
N GLU A 241 -23.30 -5.62 -18.69
CA GLU A 241 -23.66 -4.41 -17.95
C GLU A 241 -23.01 -4.37 -16.57
N ASN A 242 -23.12 -5.46 -15.81
CA ASN A 242 -22.54 -5.55 -14.47
C ASN A 242 -21.00 -5.53 -14.51
N LEU A 243 -20.41 -6.09 -15.56
CA LEU A 243 -18.99 -6.00 -15.81
C LEU A 243 -18.55 -4.56 -16.11
N ARG A 244 -19.31 -3.81 -16.91
CA ARG A 244 -19.07 -2.39 -17.16
C ARG A 244 -19.18 -1.57 -15.87
N ILE A 245 -20.15 -1.88 -15.01
CA ILE A 245 -20.28 -1.27 -13.68
C ILE A 245 -19.04 -1.58 -12.84
N PHE A 246 -18.66 -2.86 -12.73
CA PHE A 246 -17.49 -3.29 -11.98
C PHE A 246 -16.22 -2.57 -12.46
N VAL A 247 -15.98 -2.53 -13.77
CA VAL A 247 -14.84 -1.81 -14.34
C VAL A 247 -14.90 -0.34 -13.92
N ARG A 248 -16.00 0.36 -14.15
CA ARG A 248 -16.14 1.79 -13.82
C ARG A 248 -15.88 2.11 -12.35
N LEU A 249 -16.29 1.25 -11.42
CA LEU A 249 -16.04 1.44 -9.98
C LEU A 249 -14.57 1.27 -9.61
N ASN A 250 -13.90 0.31 -10.25
CA ASN A 250 -12.54 -0.10 -9.90
C ASN A 250 -11.46 0.54 -10.80
N SER A 251 -11.86 1.39 -11.75
CA SER A 251 -10.99 1.99 -12.77
C SER A 251 -11.25 3.48 -12.96
N ARG A 252 -10.37 4.14 -13.73
CA ARG A 252 -10.59 5.51 -14.18
C ARG A 252 -10.65 5.57 -15.69
N VAL A 253 -11.50 6.44 -16.22
CA VAL A 253 -11.50 6.78 -17.65
C VAL A 253 -10.17 7.43 -18.00
N PHE A 254 -9.52 6.97 -19.05
CA PHE A 254 -8.19 7.44 -19.44
C PHE A 254 -8.18 8.92 -19.84
N SER A 255 -9.09 9.30 -20.73
CA SER A 255 -9.18 10.66 -21.26
C SER A 255 -10.64 11.09 -21.36
N SER A 256 -11.08 11.96 -20.46
CA SER A 256 -12.34 12.70 -20.56
C SER A 256 -12.14 14.14 -20.07
N SER A 257 -13.10 15.01 -20.39
CA SER A 257 -13.14 16.38 -19.84
C SER A 257 -13.42 16.42 -18.33
N ASP A 258 -13.78 15.28 -17.72
CA ASP A 258 -14.12 15.21 -16.31
C ASP A 258 -12.88 15.39 -15.45
N ARG A 259 -13.00 16.16 -14.36
CA ARG A 259 -11.91 16.38 -13.41
C ARG A 259 -11.30 15.08 -12.89
N ASP A 260 -12.14 14.06 -12.73
CA ASP A 260 -11.77 12.75 -12.19
C ASP A 260 -11.13 11.78 -13.20
N SER A 261 -10.93 12.20 -14.46
CA SER A 261 -10.22 11.40 -15.45
C SER A 261 -8.75 11.19 -15.07
N PHE A 262 -8.19 10.07 -15.51
CA PHE A 262 -6.79 9.72 -15.26
C PHE A 262 -5.84 10.87 -15.63
N ARG A 263 -6.00 11.38 -16.86
CA ARG A 263 -5.19 12.47 -17.40
C ARG A 263 -5.26 13.75 -16.56
N ASN A 264 -6.45 14.15 -16.13
CA ASN A 264 -6.62 15.37 -15.35
C ASN A 264 -6.00 15.26 -13.96
N ILE A 265 -6.13 14.10 -13.32
CA ILE A 265 -5.50 13.83 -12.01
C ILE A 265 -3.97 13.86 -12.13
N VAL A 266 -3.40 13.20 -13.14
CA VAL A 266 -1.95 13.24 -13.40
C VAL A 266 -1.48 14.68 -13.63
N THR A 267 -2.24 15.46 -14.41
CA THR A 267 -1.90 16.85 -14.72
C THR A 267 -1.95 17.75 -13.48
N GLU A 268 -3.03 17.69 -12.70
CA GLU A 268 -3.19 18.45 -11.43
C GLU A 268 -2.03 18.14 -10.47
N ARG A 269 -1.69 16.87 -10.33
CA ARG A 269 -0.59 16.41 -9.48
C ARG A 269 0.79 16.87 -9.91
N LEU A 270 1.11 16.75 -11.21
CA LEU A 270 2.37 17.25 -11.77
C LEU A 270 2.50 18.78 -11.61
N ASN A 271 1.39 19.52 -11.64
CA ASN A 271 1.41 20.96 -11.43
C ASN A 271 1.62 21.34 -9.95
N ASN A 272 1.18 20.50 -9.01
CA ASN A 272 1.26 20.76 -7.57
C ASN A 272 2.49 20.13 -6.90
N THR A 273 3.26 19.33 -7.62
CA THR A 273 4.48 18.67 -7.11
C THR A 273 5.72 19.38 -7.64
N SER A 274 6.76 19.54 -6.82
CA SER A 274 8.04 20.11 -7.27
C SER A 274 8.66 19.28 -8.39
N GLU A 275 9.28 19.93 -9.37
CA GLU A 275 9.82 19.29 -10.59
C GLU A 275 10.78 18.14 -10.27
N VAL A 276 11.57 18.29 -9.19
CA VAL A 276 12.54 17.28 -8.77
C VAL A 276 11.89 15.97 -8.34
N TYR A 277 10.60 16.01 -7.95
CA TYR A 277 9.81 14.83 -7.63
C TYR A 277 8.95 14.33 -8.80
N HIS A 278 8.88 15.02 -9.96
CA HIS A 278 8.11 14.52 -11.11
C HIS A 278 8.53 13.11 -11.55
N PRO A 279 9.82 12.72 -11.55
CA PRO A 279 10.24 11.35 -11.86
C PRO A 279 9.84 10.33 -10.78
N PHE A 280 9.61 10.80 -9.55
CA PHE A 280 9.22 9.99 -8.39
C PHE A 280 7.72 10.08 -8.08
N PHE A 281 6.99 10.90 -8.84
CA PHE A 281 5.57 11.11 -8.66
C PHE A 281 4.85 9.76 -8.82
N TYR A 282 4.15 9.31 -7.78
CA TYR A 282 3.58 7.95 -7.71
C TYR A 282 2.05 7.89 -7.80
N ASN A 283 1.59 6.63 -7.92
CA ASN A 283 0.29 5.97 -7.76
C ASN A 283 -0.95 6.75 -7.34
N SER A 284 -1.70 7.19 -8.32
CA SER A 284 -3.09 6.71 -8.40
C SER A 284 -3.25 5.55 -9.41
N PHE A 285 -2.15 5.13 -10.07
CA PHE A 285 -2.20 4.78 -11.48
C PHE A 285 -1.16 3.78 -12.00
N LEU A 286 -0.38 3.13 -11.14
CA LEU A 286 0.32 1.91 -11.53
C LEU A 286 -0.54 0.79 -10.96
N ASP A 287 -1.20 -0.03 -11.75
CA ASP A 287 -0.61 -0.81 -12.84
C ASP A 287 -1.66 -1.17 -13.88
N TYR A 288 -1.71 -0.58 -15.06
CA TYR A 288 -2.97 -0.60 -15.79
C TYR A 288 -2.88 -1.11 -17.22
N PRO A 289 -3.46 -2.28 -17.53
CA PRO A 289 -3.98 -2.56 -18.86
C PRO A 289 -5.18 -1.67 -19.19
N PHE A 290 -5.32 -1.30 -20.46
CA PHE A 290 -6.57 -0.70 -20.92
C PHE A 290 -7.66 -1.76 -20.93
N ILE A 291 -8.82 -1.42 -20.39
CA ILE A 291 -10.05 -2.13 -20.70
C ILE A 291 -10.77 -1.32 -21.75
N ASP A 292 -10.90 -1.91 -22.92
CA ASP A 292 -11.71 -1.38 -24.00
C ASP A 292 -13.15 -1.84 -23.78
N LEU A 293 -14.03 -0.90 -23.43
CA LEU A 293 -15.47 -1.12 -23.31
C LEU A 293 -16.24 -0.42 -24.45
N GLY A 294 -15.66 -0.31 -25.64
CA GLY A 294 -16.25 0.38 -26.79
C GLY A 294 -15.65 1.77 -27.01
N GLN A 295 -16.41 2.82 -26.70
CA GLN A 295 -15.95 4.20 -26.95
C GLN A 295 -14.94 4.69 -25.89
N ASP A 296 -15.00 4.13 -24.67
CA ASP A 296 -14.16 4.54 -23.55
C ASP A 296 -13.07 3.51 -23.26
N LYS A 297 -11.85 4.01 -23.01
CA LYS A 297 -10.73 3.23 -22.49
C LYS A 297 -10.59 3.48 -20.99
N TYR A 298 -10.59 2.40 -20.23
CA TYR A 298 -10.42 2.44 -18.78
C TYR A 298 -9.05 1.94 -18.38
N CYS A 299 -8.48 2.54 -17.35
CA CYS A 299 -7.33 1.98 -16.66
C CYS A 299 -7.88 1.11 -15.51
N LEU A 300 -7.90 -0.24 -15.65
CA LEU A 300 -8.09 -1.21 -14.52
C LEU A 300 -6.80 -1.87 -13.97
N PRO A 301 -6.58 -2.04 -12.64
CA PRO A 301 -5.25 -2.37 -12.12
C PRO A 301 -4.86 -3.79 -12.50
N ASP A 302 -3.57 -4.08 -12.56
CA ASP A 302 -3.06 -5.42 -12.81
C ASP A 302 -3.54 -6.32 -11.68
N ALA A 303 -3.58 -7.63 -11.92
CA ALA A 303 -4.14 -8.56 -10.94
C ALA A 303 -3.55 -8.37 -9.53
N CYS A 304 -2.23 -8.16 -9.41
CA CYS A 304 -1.57 -7.94 -8.14
C CYS A 304 -2.04 -6.64 -7.51
N SER A 305 -2.05 -5.54 -8.25
CA SER A 305 -2.52 -4.25 -7.72
C SER A 305 -4.01 -4.22 -7.42
N LEU A 306 -4.83 -4.96 -8.16
CA LEU A 306 -6.24 -5.17 -7.82
C LEU A 306 -6.33 -5.91 -6.48
N MET A 307 -5.65 -7.05 -6.30
CA MET A 307 -5.62 -7.81 -5.03
C MET A 307 -5.13 -6.96 -3.84
N GLU A 308 -4.04 -6.21 -4.02
CA GLU A 308 -3.46 -5.32 -3.00
C GLU A 308 -4.39 -4.16 -2.62
N SER A 309 -5.18 -3.65 -3.57
CA SER A 309 -6.04 -2.47 -3.36
C SER A 309 -7.50 -2.80 -3.04
N SER A 310 -7.87 -4.09 -2.99
CA SER A 310 -9.25 -4.55 -2.74
C SER A 310 -9.92 -3.81 -1.58
N TRP A 311 -9.25 -3.74 -0.44
CA TRP A 311 -9.74 -3.01 0.73
C TRP A 311 -9.87 -1.51 0.50
N ASN A 312 -8.87 -0.87 -0.09
CA ASN A 312 -8.92 0.57 -0.38
C ASN A 312 -10.08 0.91 -1.31
N ILE A 313 -10.41 0.03 -2.25
CA ILE A 313 -11.58 0.22 -3.12
C ILE A 313 -12.87 0.01 -2.31
N THR A 314 -12.96 -1.05 -1.52
CA THR A 314 -14.11 -1.29 -0.64
C THR A 314 -14.37 -0.08 0.28
N CYS A 315 -13.34 0.45 0.94
CA CYS A 315 -13.46 1.59 1.85
C CYS A 315 -13.99 2.87 1.19
N LYS A 316 -13.71 3.10 -0.10
CA LYS A 316 -14.27 4.27 -0.83
C LYS A 316 -15.79 4.26 -0.91
N HIS A 317 -16.39 3.08 -0.77
CA HIS A 317 -17.82 2.85 -0.85
C HIS A 317 -18.44 2.58 0.53
N LEU A 318 -17.75 2.94 1.62
CA LEU A 318 -18.22 2.78 2.99
C LEU A 318 -18.33 4.14 3.70
N PRO A 319 -19.30 4.31 4.63
CA PRO A 319 -19.70 5.63 5.10
C PRO A 319 -18.83 6.20 6.23
N SER A 320 -18.04 5.39 6.95
CA SER A 320 -17.34 5.83 8.16
C SER A 320 -16.07 5.05 8.49
N ASN A 321 -14.97 5.77 8.72
CA ASN A 321 -13.70 5.19 9.18
C ASN A 321 -13.81 4.54 10.57
N LYS A 322 -14.69 5.04 11.45
CA LYS A 322 -14.86 4.48 12.79
C LYS A 322 -15.39 3.05 12.75
N ILE A 323 -16.32 2.78 11.83
CA ILE A 323 -16.88 1.44 11.64
C ILE A 323 -15.80 0.50 11.07
N LEU A 324 -14.91 1.01 10.21
CA LEU A 324 -13.78 0.26 9.67
C LEU A 324 -12.75 -0.11 10.75
N ASP A 325 -12.41 0.83 11.65
CA ASP A 325 -11.51 0.58 12.77
C ASP A 325 -12.09 -0.52 13.67
N GLN A 326 -13.36 -0.39 14.05
CA GLN A 326 -14.07 -1.38 14.86
C GLN A 326 -14.12 -2.77 14.18
N ALA A 327 -14.35 -2.82 12.87
CA ALA A 327 -14.39 -4.08 12.13
C ALA A 327 -13.02 -4.76 12.06
N PHE A 328 -11.95 -3.97 11.92
CA PHE A 328 -10.59 -4.51 11.97
C PHE A 328 -10.24 -5.05 13.36
N GLU A 329 -10.56 -4.33 14.42
CA GLU A 329 -10.39 -4.82 15.80
C GLU A 329 -11.20 -6.11 16.04
N GLN A 330 -12.46 -6.16 15.59
CA GLN A 330 -13.28 -7.37 15.71
C GLN A 330 -12.74 -8.53 14.89
N TYR A 331 -12.16 -8.27 13.71
CA TYR A 331 -11.48 -9.30 12.94
C TYR A 331 -10.30 -9.89 13.72
N LEU A 332 -9.46 -9.05 14.33
CA LEU A 332 -8.37 -9.55 15.16
C LEU A 332 -8.88 -10.34 16.36
N ALA A 333 -9.84 -9.80 17.11
CA ALA A 333 -10.36 -10.41 18.32
C ALA A 333 -11.10 -11.73 18.09
N ASN A 334 -11.87 -11.84 17.00
CA ASN A 334 -12.79 -12.95 16.77
C ASN A 334 -12.28 -13.96 15.74
N VAL A 335 -11.28 -13.60 14.92
CA VAL A 335 -10.78 -14.45 13.82
C VAL A 335 -9.31 -14.79 14.02
N LEU A 336 -8.41 -13.80 14.07
CA LEU A 336 -6.97 -14.07 14.04
C LEU A 336 -6.39 -14.46 15.41
N LEU A 337 -6.57 -13.61 16.42
CA LEU A 337 -5.95 -13.79 17.75
C LEU A 337 -6.38 -15.09 18.46
N PRO A 338 -7.64 -15.56 18.37
CA PRO A 338 -8.01 -16.87 18.93
C PRO A 338 -7.21 -18.06 18.38
N ILE A 339 -6.61 -17.90 17.19
CA ILE A 339 -5.87 -18.97 16.51
C ILE A 339 -4.37 -18.88 16.81
N ILE A 340 -3.81 -17.67 16.83
CA ILE A 340 -2.37 -17.46 16.96
C ILE A 340 -1.91 -17.20 18.39
N ALA A 341 -2.84 -16.81 19.26
CA ALA A 341 -2.60 -16.44 20.65
C ALA A 341 -3.72 -17.00 21.57
N PRO A 342 -4.06 -18.30 21.47
CA PRO A 342 -5.20 -18.85 22.20
C PRO A 342 -5.03 -18.66 23.72
N ASN A 343 -6.02 -18.03 24.35
CA ASN A 343 -6.06 -17.74 25.79
C ASN A 343 -4.95 -16.84 26.33
N CYS A 344 -4.15 -16.19 25.46
CA CYS A 344 -3.08 -15.30 25.88
C CYS A 344 -3.25 -13.86 25.40
N PHE A 345 -4.39 -13.51 24.79
CA PHE A 345 -4.71 -12.14 24.40
C PHE A 345 -5.91 -11.57 25.19
N GLU A 346 -5.91 -10.25 25.39
CA GLU A 346 -7.05 -9.49 25.89
C GLU A 346 -7.26 -8.20 25.09
N LYS A 347 -8.53 -7.78 24.96
CA LYS A 347 -8.87 -6.44 24.46
C LYS A 347 -8.77 -5.45 25.61
N ILE A 348 -7.94 -4.43 25.43
CA ILE A 348 -7.72 -3.39 26.42
C ILE A 348 -8.94 -2.45 26.38
N ARG A 349 -9.45 -2.09 27.56
CA ARG A 349 -10.59 -1.19 27.66
C ARG A 349 -10.16 0.24 27.37
N GLU A 350 -10.87 0.90 26.46
CA GLU A 350 -10.76 2.34 26.28
C GLU A 350 -11.15 3.09 27.55
N VAL A 351 -10.52 4.24 27.78
CA VAL A 351 -10.90 5.14 28.86
C VAL A 351 -12.06 6.02 28.38
N GLU A 352 -13.18 6.03 29.12
CA GLU A 352 -14.31 6.91 28.82
C GLU A 352 -13.91 8.38 29.02
N ASN A 353 -14.14 9.22 28.00
CA ASN A 353 -13.86 10.67 28.00
C ASN A 353 -12.39 11.03 28.34
N PRO A 354 -11.41 10.61 27.53
CA PRO A 354 -9.99 10.84 27.81
C PRO A 354 -9.70 12.35 27.92
N GLN A 355 -9.11 12.77 29.04
CA GLN A 355 -8.76 14.17 29.31
C GLN A 355 -7.27 14.44 29.13
N SER A 356 -6.45 13.39 29.06
CA SER A 356 -4.99 13.46 28.97
C SER A 356 -4.40 12.45 27.99
N SER A 357 -3.14 12.66 27.62
CA SER A 357 -2.31 11.72 26.86
C SER A 357 -2.21 10.34 27.51
N HIS A 358 -2.22 10.32 28.85
CA HIS A 358 -2.14 9.13 29.68
C HIS A 358 -3.45 8.33 29.72
N ASP A 359 -4.53 8.83 29.14
CA ASP A 359 -5.81 8.10 29.03
C ASP A 359 -5.90 7.30 27.74
N LYS A 360 -5.01 7.56 26.78
CA LYS A 360 -4.98 6.79 25.53
C LYS A 360 -4.51 5.37 25.80
N ARG A 361 -5.16 4.41 25.16
CA ARG A 361 -4.83 2.99 25.23
C ARG A 361 -4.66 2.45 23.82
N ALA A 362 -3.75 1.50 23.67
CA ALA A 362 -3.73 0.53 22.59
C ALA A 362 -4.86 -0.50 22.72
N ASP A 363 -5.09 -1.27 21.66
CA ASP A 363 -6.30 -2.08 21.52
C ASP A 363 -6.18 -3.47 22.15
N PHE A 364 -5.01 -4.11 22.04
CA PHE A 364 -4.82 -5.47 22.55
C PHE A 364 -3.50 -5.64 23.31
N LEU A 365 -3.52 -6.53 24.30
CA LEU A 365 -2.35 -7.06 24.97
C LEU A 365 -2.29 -8.58 24.73
N ILE A 366 -1.14 -9.09 24.34
CA ILE A 366 -0.80 -10.52 24.35
C ILE A 366 0.26 -10.76 25.42
N THR A 367 -0.01 -11.69 26.32
CA THR A 367 0.89 -12.09 27.40
C THR A 367 1.51 -13.45 27.09
N LEU A 368 2.77 -13.45 26.69
CA LEU A 368 3.56 -14.66 26.49
C LEU A 368 4.45 -14.94 27.72
N PRO A 369 5.05 -16.13 27.85
CA PRO A 369 5.90 -16.45 28.99
C PRO A 369 7.03 -15.44 29.20
N ASN A 370 7.71 -15.03 28.13
CA ASN A 370 8.94 -14.21 28.19
C ASN A 370 8.76 -12.75 27.74
N VAL A 371 7.58 -12.37 27.23
CA VAL A 371 7.39 -11.08 26.55
C VAL A 371 5.92 -10.67 26.54
N TYR A 372 5.67 -9.37 26.53
CA TYR A 372 4.36 -8.79 26.20
C TYR A 372 4.36 -8.29 24.76
N ILE A 373 3.26 -8.48 24.04
CA ILE A 373 3.03 -7.81 22.75
C ILE A 373 1.85 -6.87 22.93
N ILE A 374 2.06 -5.58 22.72
CA ILE A 374 0.95 -4.61 22.69
C ILE A 374 0.66 -4.30 21.24
N ILE A 375 -0.62 -4.41 20.86
CA ILE A 375 -1.08 -4.17 19.51
C ILE A 375 -1.93 -2.91 19.49
N GLU A 376 -1.50 -1.92 18.69
CA GLU A 376 -2.33 -0.82 18.23
C GLU A 376 -2.78 -1.12 16.80
N CYS A 377 -4.09 -1.09 16.57
CA CYS A 377 -4.75 -1.32 15.31
C CYS A 377 -5.05 0.02 14.66
N LYS A 378 -4.74 0.14 13.38
CA LYS A 378 -5.18 1.26 12.55
C LYS A 378 -5.78 0.70 11.27
N ASN A 379 -6.97 1.15 10.84
CA ASN A 379 -7.46 0.73 9.52
C ASN A 379 -6.40 0.97 8.42
N SER A 380 -5.73 2.12 8.49
CA SER A 380 -4.67 2.61 7.64
C SER A 380 -3.95 3.76 8.35
N LEU A 381 -2.63 3.70 8.41
CA LEU A 381 -1.73 4.81 8.62
C LEU A 381 -1.47 5.57 7.32
N MET A 382 -1.61 4.91 6.18
CA MET A 382 -1.45 5.50 4.86
C MET A 382 -2.77 6.11 4.35
N SER A 383 -2.73 6.58 3.12
CA SER A 383 -3.82 7.11 2.33
C SER A 383 -4.09 6.04 1.30
N SER A 384 -5.36 5.93 0.87
CA SER A 384 -5.70 5.08 -0.28
C SER A 384 -4.87 5.44 -1.52
N ASP A 385 -4.44 6.70 -1.59
CA ASP A 385 -3.41 7.18 -2.48
C ASP A 385 -2.02 7.02 -1.84
N THR A 386 -1.46 5.81 -1.93
CA THR A 386 -0.15 5.49 -1.32
C THR A 386 1.00 6.32 -1.92
N SER A 387 0.76 7.01 -3.03
CA SER A 387 1.70 7.96 -3.63
C SER A 387 1.97 9.22 -2.85
N VAL A 388 1.04 9.68 -2.02
CA VAL A 388 1.27 10.89 -1.21
C VAL A 388 2.51 10.70 -0.32
N TYR A 389 2.84 9.48 0.07
CA TYR A 389 3.99 9.19 0.94
C TYR A 389 5.35 9.25 0.22
N PHE A 390 5.33 9.46 -1.10
CA PHE A 390 6.53 9.73 -1.90
C PHE A 390 6.86 11.22 -1.94
N ASP A 391 5.94 12.09 -1.54
CA ASP A 391 6.25 13.48 -1.25
C ASP A 391 6.58 13.68 0.25
N PRO A 392 7.38 14.71 0.59
CA PRO A 392 7.73 15.03 1.97
C PRO A 392 6.54 15.19 2.93
N LYS A 393 5.45 15.79 2.46
CA LYS A 393 4.25 16.07 3.27
C LYS A 393 3.50 14.79 3.64
N GLY A 394 3.33 13.87 2.70
CA GLY A 394 2.75 12.57 3.02
C GLY A 394 3.62 11.78 3.96
N LEU A 395 4.95 11.77 3.75
CA LEU A 395 5.86 11.07 4.65
C LEU A 395 5.79 11.61 6.08
N ALA A 396 5.77 12.94 6.24
CA ALA A 396 5.56 13.59 7.54
C ALA A 396 4.24 13.13 8.19
N SER A 397 3.17 13.04 7.41
CA SER A 397 1.87 12.56 7.89
C SER A 397 1.90 11.09 8.34
N LEU A 398 2.55 10.21 7.57
CA LEU A 398 2.73 8.80 7.96
C LEU A 398 3.51 8.67 9.27
N TRP A 399 4.66 9.34 9.36
CA TRP A 399 5.50 9.29 10.55
C TRP A 399 4.80 9.87 11.78
N GLY A 400 4.04 10.97 11.62
CA GLY A 400 3.20 11.52 12.69
C GLY A 400 2.12 10.54 13.17
N ARG A 401 1.50 9.79 12.26
CA ARG A 401 0.51 8.74 12.61
C ARG A 401 1.15 7.52 13.29
N ILE A 402 2.32 7.06 12.82
CA ILE A 402 3.11 6.00 13.47
C ILE A 402 3.49 6.44 14.89
N HIS A 403 3.98 7.67 15.05
CA HIS A 403 4.34 8.21 16.35
C HIS A 403 3.12 8.31 17.28
N GLY A 404 1.97 8.78 16.77
CA GLY A 404 0.72 8.80 17.54
C GLY A 404 0.28 7.42 18.06
N ALA A 405 0.39 6.38 17.23
CA ALA A 405 0.14 4.99 17.64
C ALA A 405 1.18 4.50 18.67
N THR A 406 2.44 4.90 18.51
CA THR A 406 3.52 4.55 19.45
C THR A 406 3.31 5.17 20.84
N GLU A 407 2.85 6.41 20.89
CA GLU A 407 2.46 7.11 22.13
C GLU A 407 1.30 6.40 22.85
N GLN A 408 0.31 5.88 22.12
CA GLN A 408 -0.78 5.07 22.70
C GLN A 408 -0.23 3.80 23.36
N ILE A 409 0.69 3.11 22.69
CA ILE A 409 1.36 1.92 23.24
C ILE A 409 2.16 2.28 24.50
N SER A 410 2.93 3.36 24.47
CA SER A 410 3.68 3.86 25.63
C SER A 410 2.76 4.14 26.84
N SER A 411 1.66 4.86 26.62
CA SER A 411 0.67 5.13 27.66
C SER A 411 0.04 3.84 28.21
N THR A 412 -0.20 2.83 27.37
CA THR A 412 -0.67 1.52 27.83
C THR A 412 0.36 0.82 28.73
N ILE A 413 1.65 0.79 28.35
CA ILE A 413 2.71 0.15 29.15
C ILE A 413 2.74 0.73 30.56
N GLU A 414 2.68 2.05 30.67
CA GLU A 414 2.65 2.75 31.95
C GLU A 414 1.39 2.44 32.75
N ALA A 415 0.22 2.51 32.12
CA ALA A 415 -1.08 2.28 32.77
C ALA A 415 -1.20 0.86 33.32
N LEU A 416 -0.73 -0.14 32.57
CA LEU A 416 -0.75 -1.55 32.96
C LEU A 416 0.48 -1.97 33.79
N LYS A 417 1.45 -1.08 33.98
CA LYS A 417 2.69 -1.31 34.74
C LYS A 417 3.48 -2.54 34.25
N LEU A 418 3.54 -2.74 32.94
CA LEU A 418 4.26 -3.86 32.32
C LEU A 418 5.78 -3.61 32.40
N LYS A 419 6.43 -4.18 33.41
CA LYS A 419 7.87 -3.93 33.69
C LYS A 419 8.69 -5.19 33.95
N ASP A 420 8.03 -6.32 34.17
CA ASP A 420 8.65 -7.61 34.48
C ASP A 420 9.17 -8.36 33.25
N LYS A 421 8.71 -7.98 32.06
CA LYS A 421 9.11 -8.57 30.78
C LYS A 421 9.31 -7.48 29.72
N PRO A 422 10.13 -7.73 28.68
CA PRO A 422 10.18 -6.84 27.53
C PRO A 422 8.80 -6.70 26.87
N VAL A 423 8.57 -5.55 26.25
CA VAL A 423 7.36 -5.26 25.49
C VAL A 423 7.72 -5.10 24.01
N ILE A 424 7.00 -5.82 23.15
CA ILE A 424 7.03 -5.63 21.70
C ILE A 424 5.91 -4.66 21.33
N PRO A 425 6.22 -3.40 20.97
CA PRO A 425 5.25 -2.46 20.42
C PRO A 425 4.94 -2.83 18.97
N LEU A 426 3.73 -3.35 18.71
CA LEU A 426 3.27 -3.74 17.38
C LEU A 426 2.15 -2.80 16.91
N ILE A 427 2.35 -2.12 15.78
CA ILE A 427 1.31 -1.34 15.11
C ILE A 427 0.88 -2.15 13.88
N LEU A 428 -0.36 -2.64 13.91
CA LEU A 428 -0.95 -3.38 12.81
C LEU A 428 -1.87 -2.48 11.99
N THR A 429 -1.71 -2.53 10.68
CA THR A 429 -2.67 -1.95 9.73
C THR A 429 -3.37 -3.04 8.95
N PHE A 430 -4.52 -2.76 8.34
CA PHE A 430 -5.19 -3.82 7.59
C PHE A 430 -4.46 -4.16 6.28
N TYR A 431 -4.02 -3.16 5.49
CA TYR A 431 -3.37 -3.38 4.18
C TYR A 431 -2.31 -2.35 3.75
N ASP A 432 -1.77 -1.54 4.65
CA ASP A 432 -0.83 -0.52 4.20
C ASP A 432 0.50 -1.11 3.70
N ALA A 433 1.03 -0.53 2.62
CA ALA A 433 2.37 -0.84 2.12
C ALA A 433 3.44 -0.13 2.97
N LEU A 434 3.71 -0.67 4.16
CA LEU A 434 4.44 0.03 5.22
C LEU A 434 5.95 0.01 5.08
N LEU A 435 6.52 -0.17 3.88
CA LEU A 435 7.98 -0.12 3.71
C LEU A 435 8.57 1.21 4.24
N ALA A 436 7.80 2.31 4.19
CA ALA A 436 8.23 3.64 4.66
C ALA A 436 8.38 3.73 6.20
N SER A 437 7.82 2.78 6.93
CA SER A 437 8.06 2.63 8.36
C SER A 437 9.48 2.14 8.68
N ASN A 438 10.17 1.46 7.74
CA ASN A 438 11.54 1.00 7.98
C ASN A 438 12.53 2.16 8.14
N VAL A 439 12.30 3.28 7.45
CA VAL A 439 13.11 4.49 7.61
C VAL A 439 12.85 5.14 8.96
N PHE A 440 11.58 5.19 9.39
CA PHE A 440 11.22 5.63 10.74
C PHE A 440 11.91 4.79 11.80
N GLU A 441 11.82 3.45 11.68
CA GLU A 441 12.49 2.49 12.56
C GLU A 441 14.02 2.71 12.60
N SER A 442 14.65 2.93 11.44
CA SER A 442 16.09 3.21 11.34
C SER A 442 16.51 4.49 12.06
N ILE A 443 15.72 5.57 11.90
CA ILE A 443 15.97 6.83 12.59
C ILE A 443 15.83 6.63 14.10
N VAL A 444 14.72 6.03 14.56
CA VAL A 444 14.44 5.77 15.97
C VAL A 444 15.50 4.90 16.64
N LYS A 445 16.01 3.87 15.95
CA LYS A 445 17.12 3.02 16.45
C LYS A 445 18.40 3.78 16.72
N SER A 446 18.58 4.94 16.11
CA SER A 446 19.78 5.77 16.23
C SER A 446 19.64 6.95 17.18
N THR A 447 18.51 7.05 17.90
CA THR A 447 18.20 8.15 18.83
C THR A 447 17.72 7.61 20.19
N ASP A 448 17.47 8.53 21.12
CA ASP A 448 16.88 8.29 22.44
C ASP A 448 15.33 8.25 22.42
N TYR A 449 14.71 8.18 21.24
CA TYR A 449 13.25 8.20 21.07
C TYR A 449 12.54 7.13 21.91
N CYS A 450 13.10 5.91 21.95
CA CYS A 450 12.53 4.81 22.74
C CYS A 450 12.61 5.09 24.25
N ASP A 451 13.68 5.74 24.71
CA ASP A 451 13.86 6.07 26.13
C ASP A 451 12.82 7.10 26.58
N HIS A 452 12.56 8.13 25.77
CA HIS A 452 11.51 9.14 26.03
C HIS A 452 10.10 8.54 26.11
N LEU A 453 9.86 7.44 25.39
CA LEU A 453 8.56 6.76 25.37
C LEU A 453 8.53 5.51 26.27
N ASN A 454 9.56 5.25 27.07
CA ASN A 454 9.66 4.07 27.93
C ASN A 454 9.44 2.75 27.15
N LEU A 455 10.05 2.66 25.97
CA LEU A 455 10.02 1.49 25.09
C LEU A 455 11.38 0.79 25.10
N SER A 456 11.39 -0.54 25.20
CA SER A 456 12.62 -1.35 25.11
C SER A 456 13.13 -1.52 23.68
N MET A 457 12.31 -1.20 22.68
CA MET A 457 12.64 -1.32 21.27
C MET A 457 11.75 -0.41 20.41
N PRO A 458 12.16 -0.11 19.16
CA PRO A 458 11.32 0.64 18.23
C PRO A 458 9.99 -0.05 17.92
N PRO A 459 8.94 0.72 17.57
CA PRO A 459 7.68 0.15 17.09
C PRO A 459 7.87 -0.68 15.82
N ILE A 460 7.31 -1.88 15.83
CA ILE A 460 7.19 -2.73 14.63
C ILE A 460 5.90 -2.33 13.93
N VAL A 461 5.99 -1.85 12.70
CA VAL A 461 4.83 -1.42 11.91
C VAL A 461 4.64 -2.39 10.74
N ARG A 462 3.49 -3.05 10.68
CA ARG A 462 3.19 -4.07 9.65
C ARG A 462 1.75 -3.99 9.19
N SER A 463 1.50 -4.32 7.93
CA SER A 463 0.15 -4.71 7.53
C SER A 463 -0.16 -6.08 8.10
N LEU A 464 -1.44 -6.37 8.24
CA LEU A 464 -1.94 -7.64 8.73
C LEU A 464 -1.44 -8.81 7.87
N HIS A 465 -1.42 -8.60 6.56
CA HIS A 465 -0.87 -9.57 5.63
C HIS A 465 0.63 -9.82 5.86
N GLU A 466 1.44 -8.77 6.00
CA GLU A 466 2.87 -8.92 6.28
C GLU A 466 3.09 -9.62 7.63
N PHE A 467 2.28 -9.33 8.63
CA PHE A 467 2.35 -9.98 9.93
C PHE A 467 2.01 -11.48 9.83
N GLU A 468 0.92 -11.84 9.17
CA GLU A 468 0.53 -13.24 8.95
C GLU A 468 1.56 -14.04 8.16
N ASP A 469 2.21 -13.42 7.16
CA ASP A 469 3.32 -14.05 6.41
C ASP A 469 4.51 -14.34 7.34
N ARG A 470 4.82 -13.44 8.29
CA ARG A 470 5.91 -13.62 9.26
C ARG A 470 5.66 -14.71 10.31
N ILE A 471 4.40 -15.08 10.51
CA ILE A 471 3.98 -16.19 11.39
C ILE A 471 3.44 -17.39 10.60
N TYR A 472 3.68 -17.42 9.28
CA TYR A 472 3.14 -18.47 8.40
C TYR A 472 3.68 -19.85 8.76
N ASP A 473 4.98 -19.93 9.06
CA ASP A 473 5.73 -21.14 9.38
C ASP A 473 6.29 -21.14 10.82
N ARG A 474 5.83 -20.23 11.69
CA ARG A 474 6.28 -20.18 13.08
C ARG A 474 5.17 -19.81 14.07
N SER A 475 5.29 -20.30 15.31
CA SER A 475 4.44 -19.84 16.41
C SER A 475 4.66 -18.36 16.74
N LEU A 476 3.67 -17.74 17.40
CA LEU A 476 3.79 -16.36 17.86
C LEU A 476 4.91 -16.17 18.89
N GLU A 477 5.16 -17.17 19.75
CA GLU A 477 6.27 -17.16 20.71
C GLU A 477 7.62 -17.15 19.98
N ASN A 478 7.82 -18.05 19.02
CA ASN A 478 9.03 -18.09 18.21
C ASN A 478 9.24 -16.78 17.42
N TRP A 479 8.18 -16.19 16.88
CA TRP A 479 8.25 -14.87 16.25
C TRP A 479 8.66 -13.79 17.25
N ALA A 480 8.03 -13.73 18.42
CA ALA A 480 8.30 -12.71 19.42
C ALA A 480 9.75 -12.78 19.93
N GLU A 481 10.25 -13.98 20.23
CA GLU A 481 11.65 -14.19 20.59
C GLU A 481 12.62 -13.72 19.49
N SER A 482 12.23 -13.86 18.22
CA SER A 482 13.07 -13.45 17.09
C SER A 482 13.16 -11.94 16.92
N MET A 483 12.22 -11.19 17.48
CA MET A 483 12.19 -9.72 17.45
C MET A 483 13.00 -9.09 18.58
N LEU A 484 13.20 -9.80 19.70
CA LEU A 484 13.89 -9.26 20.86
C LEU A 484 15.39 -9.04 20.56
N PRO A 485 15.99 -7.92 21.02
CA PRO A 485 17.42 -7.67 20.87
C PRO A 485 18.24 -8.79 21.54
N LYS A 486 19.04 -9.53 20.77
CA LYS A 486 19.89 -10.60 21.31
C LYS A 486 21.25 -10.09 21.76
N GLN A 487 21.78 -10.72 22.82
CA GLN A 487 23.20 -10.63 23.21
C GLN A 487 24.12 -11.53 22.35
N SER A 488 23.58 -12.41 21.49
CA SER A 488 24.37 -13.30 20.62
C SER A 488 23.79 -13.42 19.19
N ASN A 489 24.67 -13.47 18.20
CA ASN A 489 24.39 -13.38 16.75
C ASN A 489 23.62 -14.56 16.11
N SER A 490 22.91 -15.40 16.86
CA SER A 490 22.16 -16.53 16.27
C SER A 490 20.75 -16.09 15.83
N SER A 491 20.39 -16.31 14.56
CA SER A 491 19.02 -16.15 14.08
C SER A 491 18.10 -17.22 14.66
N ILE A 492 16.89 -16.87 15.09
CA ILE A 492 15.88 -17.86 15.51
C ILE A 492 15.24 -18.47 14.27
N ASN A 493 15.43 -19.77 14.11
CA ASN A 493 14.81 -20.54 13.03
C ASN A 493 13.30 -20.70 13.30
N PRO A 494 12.47 -20.75 12.24
CA PRO A 494 11.06 -21.12 12.38
C PRO A 494 10.92 -22.47 13.08
N ASP A 495 9.93 -22.59 13.97
CA ASP A 495 9.60 -23.85 14.65
C ASP A 495 8.64 -24.73 13.81
N ASN A 496 8.24 -24.29 12.62
CA ASN A 496 7.26 -24.94 11.74
C ASN A 496 5.87 -25.10 12.36
N GLN A 497 5.52 -24.30 13.38
CA GLN A 497 4.22 -24.31 14.05
C GLN A 497 3.30 -23.14 13.61
N GLY A 498 3.51 -22.61 12.42
CA GLY A 498 2.72 -21.49 11.91
C GLY A 498 1.31 -21.85 11.40
N HIS A 499 0.51 -20.82 11.14
CA HIS A 499 -0.95 -20.93 11.04
C HIS A 499 -1.52 -21.03 9.60
N ASN A 500 -0.67 -20.91 8.58
CA ASN A 500 -0.95 -21.25 7.17
C ASN A 500 -2.29 -20.75 6.57
N TYR A 501 -2.72 -19.52 6.85
CA TYR A 501 -3.99 -18.90 6.41
C TYR A 501 -5.25 -19.78 6.52
N ARG A 502 -5.23 -20.82 7.38
CA ARG A 502 -6.29 -21.84 7.41
C ARG A 502 -7.64 -21.27 7.83
N HIS A 503 -7.62 -20.19 8.61
CA HIS A 503 -8.79 -19.45 9.09
C HIS A 503 -9.60 -18.76 7.99
N LEU A 504 -9.07 -18.69 6.78
CA LEU A 504 -9.74 -18.10 5.62
C LEU A 504 -10.32 -19.15 4.66
N LYS A 505 -10.10 -20.44 4.93
CA LYS A 505 -10.46 -21.55 4.01
C LYS A 505 -11.96 -21.81 3.88
N ASP A 506 -12.76 -21.38 4.85
CA ASP A 506 -14.22 -21.57 4.81
C ASP A 506 -14.92 -20.62 3.83
N ILE A 507 -14.19 -19.64 3.26
CA ILE A 507 -14.67 -18.74 2.22
C ILE A 507 -14.42 -19.41 0.87
N ILE A 508 -15.33 -20.31 0.48
CA ILE A 508 -15.36 -20.93 -0.84
C ILE A 508 -16.19 -20.04 -1.76
N ILE A 509 -15.53 -19.41 -2.73
CA ILE A 509 -16.20 -18.91 -3.93
C ILE A 509 -15.98 -20.00 -4.98
N ASP A 510 -17.05 -20.68 -5.39
CA ASP A 510 -17.01 -21.52 -6.59
C ASP A 510 -16.81 -20.59 -7.80
N ILE A 511 -15.59 -20.56 -8.35
CA ILE A 511 -15.21 -19.80 -9.56
C ILE A 511 -15.30 -20.69 -10.79
#